data_AF-A0A553QQL5-F1
#
_entry.id   AF-A0A553QQL5-F1
#
_cell.length_a   1.000
_cell.length_b   1.000
_cell.length_c   1.000
_cell.angle_alpha   90.00
_cell.angle_beta   90.00
_cell.angle_gamma   90.00
#
_symmetry.space_group_name_H-M   'P 1'
#
loop_
_entity.id
_entity.type
_entity.pdbx_description
1 polymer ?
#
loop_
_entity_poly.entity_id
_entity_poly.type
_entity_poly.pdbx_seq_one_letter_code
_entity_poly.pdbx_strand_id
1 'polypeptide(L)'
;MAADVGVIQITSASFGRTDRRVCSRGHPEHELRNTNCVSPNALAPVSQRFCNGQQSCELYGTSDIFTDPCPGTYKYLTVSYYCLPPEIQ
;
A
#
# COMPACT_ATOMS: atom_id res chain seq x y z
N MET A 1 0.63 -9.73 2.54
CA MET A 1 0.76 -9.53 4.00
C MET A 1 0.09 -10.70 4.68
N ALA A 2 0.64 -11.20 5.78
CA ALA A 2 0.03 -12.30 6.53
C ALA A 2 0.27 -12.10 8.02
N ALA A 3 -0.69 -12.57 8.81
CA ALA A 3 -0.59 -12.74 10.25
C ALA A 3 -0.36 -14.23 10.55
N ASP A 4 0.70 -14.53 11.31
CA ASP A 4 0.96 -15.91 11.73
C ASP A 4 -0.13 -16.41 12.70
N VAL A 5 -0.64 -15.52 13.55
CA VAL A 5 -1.73 -15.77 14.49
C VAL A 5 -2.68 -14.57 14.50
N GLY A 6 -3.99 -14.84 14.45
CA GLY A 6 -5.03 -13.82 14.49
C GLY A 6 -5.32 -13.15 13.13
N VAL A 7 -5.58 -11.84 13.12
CA VAL A 7 -6.04 -11.10 11.93
C VAL A 7 -5.28 -9.80 11.69
N ILE A 8 -5.21 -9.38 10.44
CA ILE A 8 -4.58 -8.13 10.02
C ILE A 8 -5.48 -6.94 10.40
N GLN A 9 -4.85 -5.89 10.93
CA GLN A 9 -5.45 -4.57 11.12
C GLN A 9 -4.53 -3.50 10.51
N ILE A 10 -5.01 -2.86 9.44
CA ILE A 10 -4.29 -1.82 8.73
C ILE A 10 -4.32 -0.51 9.52
N THR A 11 -3.16 0.12 9.68
CA THR A 11 -3.01 1.42 10.37
C THR A 11 -2.76 2.57 9.41
N SER A 12 -2.03 2.33 8.32
CA SER A 12 -1.83 3.31 7.26
C SER A 12 -1.61 2.64 5.91
N ALA A 13 -1.99 3.34 4.84
CA ALA A 13 -1.60 2.97 3.49
C ALA A 13 -1.36 4.22 2.65
N SER A 14 -0.38 4.16 1.74
CA SER A 14 -0.04 5.23 0.81
C SER A 14 0.35 4.63 -0.54
N PHE A 15 -0.26 5.12 -1.61
CA PHE A 15 0.05 4.75 -2.99
C PHE A 15 0.59 5.98 -3.73
N GLY A 16 1.75 5.84 -4.36
CA GLY A 16 2.41 6.95 -5.06
C GLY A 16 3.93 6.81 -5.02
N ARG A 17 4.64 7.92 -4.93
CA ARG A 17 6.09 7.97 -4.71
C ARG A 17 6.42 9.15 -3.80
N THR A 18 7.07 8.84 -2.68
CA THR A 18 7.53 9.78 -1.66
C THR A 18 9.04 9.75 -1.44
N ASP A 19 9.73 8.76 -2.02
CA ASP A 19 11.16 8.53 -1.90
C ASP A 19 11.74 8.12 -3.27
N ARG A 20 12.91 8.64 -3.65
CA ARG A 20 13.55 8.34 -4.95
C ARG A 20 14.19 6.96 -5.03
N ARG A 21 14.50 6.35 -3.87
CA ARG A 21 15.28 5.11 -3.73
C ARG A 21 14.39 3.89 -3.60
N VAL A 22 13.23 4.02 -2.95
CA VAL A 22 12.26 2.91 -2.82
C VAL A 22 11.78 2.47 -4.20
N CYS A 23 11.82 1.15 -4.46
CA CYS A 23 11.44 0.55 -5.74
C CYS A 23 12.00 1.31 -6.96
N SER A 24 13.31 1.60 -6.96
CA SER A 24 13.99 2.39 -8.01
C SER A 24 14.75 1.54 -9.03
N ARG A 25 15.10 0.30 -8.68
CA ARG A 25 15.91 -0.57 -9.53
C ARG A 25 15.18 -0.87 -10.85
N GLY A 26 15.84 -0.61 -11.97
CA GLY A 26 15.31 -0.87 -13.31
C GLY A 26 14.43 0.24 -13.89
N HIS A 27 14.25 1.35 -13.16
CA HIS A 27 13.45 2.49 -13.63
C HIS A 27 14.33 3.66 -14.07
N PRO A 28 13.95 4.38 -15.15
CA PRO A 28 14.66 5.56 -15.61
C PRO A 28 14.46 6.75 -14.65
N GLU A 29 15.43 7.66 -14.60
CA GLU A 29 15.47 8.76 -13.62
C GLU A 29 14.24 9.67 -13.66
N HIS A 30 13.66 9.87 -14.85
CA HIS A 30 12.46 10.70 -15.01
C HIS A 30 11.22 10.11 -14.31
N GLU A 31 11.08 8.79 -14.24
CA GLU A 31 9.98 8.11 -13.52
C GLU A 31 10.14 8.17 -11.99
N LEU A 32 11.35 8.46 -11.51
CA LEU A 32 11.71 8.45 -10.09
C LEU A 32 11.75 9.86 -9.48
N ARG A 33 11.69 10.90 -10.33
CA ARG A 33 11.97 12.28 -9.91
C ARG A 33 10.89 12.90 -9.05
N ASN A 34 9.63 12.55 -9.28
CA ASN A 34 8.52 13.09 -8.51
C ASN A 34 8.33 12.31 -7.21
N THR A 35 8.72 12.92 -6.10
CA THR A 35 8.51 12.40 -4.74
C THR A 35 7.39 13.11 -3.99
N ASN A 36 6.64 13.99 -4.65
CA ASN A 36 5.46 14.63 -4.09
C ASN A 36 4.20 14.01 -4.69
N CYS A 37 4.22 12.68 -4.84
CA CYS A 37 3.16 11.92 -5.48
C CYS A 37 2.47 11.03 -4.45
N VAL A 38 1.22 11.38 -4.11
CA VAL A 38 0.43 10.63 -3.13
C VAL A 38 -1.02 10.59 -3.60
N SER A 39 -1.59 9.39 -3.67
CA SER A 39 -3.02 9.21 -3.92
C SER A 39 -3.83 9.65 -2.70
N PRO A 40 -4.96 10.36 -2.92
CA PRO A 40 -5.78 10.88 -1.82
C PRO A 40 -6.48 9.79 -0.99
N ASN A 41 -6.64 8.58 -1.52
CA ASN A 41 -7.40 7.53 -0.83
C ASN A 41 -6.80 6.13 -0.98
N ALA A 42 -5.60 5.94 -0.43
CA ALA A 42 -4.98 4.62 -0.37
C ALA A 42 -5.47 3.76 0.81
N LEU A 43 -5.88 4.38 1.93
CA LEU A 43 -6.25 3.64 3.14
C LEU A 43 -7.53 2.82 2.97
N ALA A 44 -8.61 3.42 2.47
CA ALA A 44 -9.91 2.76 2.45
C ALA A 44 -9.94 1.46 1.63
N PRO A 45 -9.35 1.40 0.41
CA PRO A 45 -9.28 0.14 -0.32
C PRO A 45 -8.50 -0.93 0.45
N VAL A 46 -7.33 -0.60 0.99
CA VAL A 46 -6.48 -1.60 1.68
C VAL A 46 -7.15 -2.10 2.96
N SER A 47 -7.66 -1.19 3.79
CA SER A 47 -8.22 -1.55 5.10
C SER A 47 -9.61 -2.16 4.99
N GLN A 48 -10.56 -1.45 4.36
CA GLN A 48 -11.98 -1.81 4.42
C GLN A 48 -12.36 -2.89 3.41
N ARG A 49 -11.71 -2.90 2.24
CA ARG A 49 -12.09 -3.80 1.15
C ARG A 49 -11.28 -5.08 1.10
N PHE A 50 -9.98 -5.01 1.41
CA PHE A 50 -9.08 -6.14 1.15
C PHE A 50 -8.54 -6.83 2.41
N CYS A 51 -8.09 -6.10 3.43
CA CYS A 51 -7.21 -6.71 4.43
C CYS A 51 -7.71 -6.77 5.88
N ASN A 52 -8.51 -5.83 6.38
CA ASN A 52 -8.89 -5.88 7.80
C ASN A 52 -9.71 -7.14 8.11
N GLY A 53 -9.39 -7.80 9.21
CA GLY A 53 -10.07 -9.02 9.64
C GLY A 53 -9.65 -10.29 8.88
N GLN A 54 -8.74 -10.19 7.91
CA GLN A 54 -8.19 -11.33 7.20
C GLN A 54 -6.90 -11.80 7.87
N GLN A 55 -6.66 -13.11 7.89
CA GLN A 55 -5.36 -13.66 8.33
C GLN A 55 -4.27 -13.46 7.27
N SER A 56 -4.64 -13.49 5.98
CA SER A 56 -3.74 -13.21 4.85
C SER A 56 -4.41 -12.28 3.87
N CYS A 57 -3.65 -11.31 3.34
CA CYS A 57 -4.13 -10.34 2.37
C CYS A 57 -3.12 -10.19 1.23
N GLU A 58 -3.59 -10.41 0.00
CA GLU A 58 -2.87 -10.15 -1.23
C GLU A 58 -3.57 -9.02 -2.00
N LEU A 59 -2.78 -8.03 -2.44
CA LEU A 59 -3.26 -6.92 -3.25
C LEU A 59 -2.13 -6.37 -4.10
N TYR A 60 -2.51 -5.75 -5.22
CA TYR A 60 -1.58 -5.14 -6.17
C TYR A 60 -1.67 -3.61 -6.07
N GLY A 61 -0.53 -2.93 -6.08
CA GLY A 61 -0.48 -1.46 -6.11
C GLY A 61 -0.75 -0.93 -7.52
N THR A 62 -1.99 -1.02 -7.99
CA THR A 62 -2.38 -0.57 -9.34
C THR A 62 -3.21 0.71 -9.32
N SER A 63 -3.11 1.49 -10.41
CA SER A 63 -3.91 2.71 -10.59
C SER A 63 -5.42 2.42 -10.67
N ASP A 64 -5.83 1.19 -11.01
CA ASP A 64 -7.25 0.78 -11.00
C ASP A 64 -7.84 0.75 -9.59
N ILE A 65 -7.02 0.49 -8.58
CA ILE A 65 -7.46 0.40 -7.18
C ILE A 65 -7.37 1.77 -6.50
N PHE A 66 -6.33 2.55 -6.82
CA PHE A 66 -5.95 3.72 -6.02
C PHE A 66 -6.07 5.06 -6.75
N THR A 67 -6.53 5.08 -8.01
CA THR A 67 -6.44 6.22 -8.93
C THR A 67 -4.98 6.61 -9.19
N ASP A 68 -4.62 7.06 -10.40
CA ASP A 68 -3.26 7.52 -10.66
C ASP A 68 -3.07 8.99 -10.19
N PRO A 69 -2.31 9.26 -9.11
CA PRO A 69 -2.03 10.62 -8.66
C PRO A 69 -1.00 11.38 -9.50
N CYS A 70 -0.18 10.67 -10.29
CA CYS A 70 0.96 11.28 -10.99
C CYS A 70 1.35 10.43 -12.22
N PRO A 71 0.71 10.65 -13.38
CA PRO A 71 1.06 9.95 -14.62
C PRO A 71 2.54 10.13 -14.98
N GLY A 72 3.18 9.07 -15.47
CA GLY A 72 4.61 9.06 -15.84
C GLY A 72 5.59 8.94 -14.67
N THR A 73 5.11 8.83 -13.43
CA THR A 73 5.93 8.48 -12.26
C THR A 73 5.69 7.02 -11.90
N TYR A 74 6.77 6.28 -11.63
CA TYR A 74 6.65 4.92 -11.11
C TYR A 74 6.25 4.97 -9.64
N LYS A 75 5.20 4.22 -9.28
CA LYS A 75 4.56 4.27 -7.97
C LYS A 75 4.81 2.98 -7.20
N TYR A 76 4.74 3.07 -5.88
CA TYR A 76 4.75 1.93 -4.97
C TYR A 76 3.65 2.11 -3.91
N LEU A 77 3.22 0.98 -3.35
CA LEU A 77 2.28 0.94 -2.24
C LEU A 77 3.06 0.69 -0.94
N THR A 78 2.87 1.56 0.05
CA THR A 78 3.37 1.36 1.41
C THR A 78 2.17 1.08 2.32
N VAL A 79 2.25 0.02 3.13
CA VAL A 79 1.20 -0.37 4.07
C VAL A 79 1.83 -0.63 5.43
N SER A 80 1.25 -0.05 6.48
CA SER A 80 1.56 -0.41 7.87
C SER A 80 0.37 -1.13 8.48
N TYR A 81 0.64 -2.20 9.22
CA TYR A 81 -0.38 -3.02 9.85
C TYR A 81 0.13 -3.67 11.12
N TYR A 82 -0.81 -4.07 11.98
CA TYR A 82 -0.56 -4.96 13.11
C TYR A 82 -1.34 -6.25 12.93
N CYS A 83 -0.90 -7.30 13.64
CA CYS A 83 -1.67 -8.54 13.78
C CYS A 83 -2.38 -8.48 15.14
N LEU A 84 -3.71 -8.52 15.12
CA LEU A 84 -4.52 -8.64 16.33
C LEU A 84 -4.66 -10.11 16.68
N PRO A 85 -4.51 -10.49 17.97
CA PRO A 85 -4.74 -11.87 18.39
C PRO A 85 -6.19 -12.30 18.13
N PRO A 86 -6.47 -13.61 18.04
CA PRO A 86 -7.84 -14.11 17.98
C PRO A 86 -8.64 -13.61 19.18
N GLU A 87 -9.85 -13.14 18.96
CA GLU A 87 -10.77 -12.86 20.06
C GLU A 87 -11.03 -14.17 20.80
N ILE A 88 -10.65 -14.21 22.08
CA ILE A 88 -11.02 -15.30 22.97
C ILE A 88 -12.43 -14.98 23.45
N GLN A 89 -13.42 -15.71 22.91
CA GLN A 89 -14.80 -15.70 23.41
C GLN A 89 -14.92 -16.45 24.74
#